data_AF-A0A2S9GQN0-F1
#
_entry.id   AF-A0A2S9GQN0-F1
#
_cell.length_a   1.000
_cell.length_b   1.000
_cell.length_c   1.000
_cell.angle_alpha   90.00
_cell.angle_beta   90.00
_cell.angle_gamma   90.00
#
_symmetry.space_group_name_H-M   'P 1'
#
loop_
_entity.id
_entity.type
_entity.pdbx_description
1 polymer ?
#
loop_
_entity_poly.entity_id
_entity_poly.type
_entity_poly.pdbx_seq_one_letter_code
_entity_poly.pdbx_strand_id
1 'polypeptide(L)' 'DADLHWQPELYRALLGRVTADPPHIRHAKTLARLHESPTELPERLSLFGHTRLPVTEIELLDALSLHHEL' A
#
# COMPACT_ATOMS: atom_id res chain seq x y z
N ASP A 1 6.77 3.79 -27.27
CA ASP A 1 7.97 4.28 -26.58
C ASP A 1 8.07 5.80 -26.48
N ALA A 2 8.16 6.55 -27.58
CA ALA A 2 8.24 8.02 -27.49
C ALA A 2 7.03 8.66 -26.79
N ASP A 3 5.86 8.02 -26.91
CA ASP A 3 4.60 8.38 -26.27
C ASP A 3 4.59 8.20 -24.75
N LEU A 4 5.57 7.53 -24.13
CA LEU A 4 5.64 7.34 -22.68
C LEU A 4 6.78 8.13 -22.02
N HIS A 5 7.67 8.77 -22.80
CA HIS A 5 8.81 9.52 -22.26
C HIS A 5 8.41 10.70 -21.37
N TRP A 6 7.20 11.25 -21.53
CA TRP A 6 6.69 12.32 -20.67
C TRP A 6 6.37 11.85 -19.25
N GLN A 7 6.14 10.54 -19.04
CA GLN A 7 5.63 10.03 -17.75
C GLN A 7 6.58 10.27 -16.57
N PRO A 8 7.90 9.96 -16.67
CA PRO A 8 8.81 10.18 -15.55
C PRO A 8 8.96 11.66 -15.20
N GLU A 9 8.95 12.54 -16.21
CA GLU A 9 9.05 13.99 -16.01
C GLU A 9 7.81 14.54 -15.33
N LEU A 10 6.62 14.16 -15.80
CA LEU A 10 5.36 14.55 -15.17
C LEU A 10 5.29 14.04 -13.73
N TYR A 11 5.68 12.79 -13.49
CA TYR A 11 5.66 12.20 -12.15
C TYR A 11 6.56 12.97 -11.19
N ARG A 12 7.81 13.28 -11.57
CA ARG A 12 8.71 14.11 -10.75
C ARG A 12 8.15 15.52 -10.50
N ALA A 13 7.56 16.14 -11.52
CA ALA A 13 6.94 17.46 -11.40
C ALA A 13 5.71 17.46 -10.48
N LEU A 14 5.00 16.34 -10.40
CA LEU A 14 3.87 16.14 -9.49
C LEU A 14 4.35 15.94 -8.05
N LEU A 15 5.42 15.17 -7.83
CA LEU A 15 6.00 14.97 -6.50
C LEU A 15 6.40 16.28 -5.81
N GLY A 16 6.89 17.27 -6.59
CA GLY A 16 7.21 18.59 -6.05
C GLY A 16 6.00 19.47 -5.70
N ARG A 17 4.79 19.10 -6.14
CA ARG A 17 3.55 19.88 -5.96
C ARG A 17 2.57 19.28 -4.96
N VAL A 18 2.59 17.95 -4.81
CA VAL A 18 1.69 17.24 -3.91
C VAL A 18 2.39 17.05 -2.57
N THR A 19 1.90 17.72 -1.54
CA THR A 19 2.40 17.59 -0.16
C THR A 19 1.93 16.30 0.51
N ALA A 20 2.23 15.16 -0.12
CA ALA A 20 1.99 13.84 0.43
C ALA A 20 3.04 12.86 -0.07
N ASP A 21 3.38 11.88 0.76
CA ASP A 21 4.25 10.79 0.34
C ASP A 21 3.67 10.07 -0.90
N PRO A 22 4.50 9.69 -1.88
CA PRO A 22 4.05 8.91 -3.02
C PRO A 22 3.58 7.51 -2.60
N PRO A 23 2.79 6.82 -3.45
CA PRO A 23 2.17 5.55 -3.10
C PRO A 23 3.14 4.50 -2.53
N HIS A 24 4.31 4.31 -3.13
CA HIS A 24 5.30 3.33 -2.68
C HIS A 24 5.89 3.67 -1.29
N ILE A 25 6.08 4.95 -0.98
CA ILE A 25 6.56 5.39 0.34
C ILE A 25 5.47 5.22 1.40
N ARG A 26 4.22 5.62 1.09
CA ARG A 26 3.09 5.41 2.01
C ARG A 26 2.90 3.93 2.31
N HIS A 27 2.96 3.09 1.28
CA HIS A 27 2.82 1.65 1.41
C HIS A 27 3.88 1.06 2.34
N ALA A 28 5.17 1.36 2.11
CA ALA A 28 6.26 0.91 2.97
C ALA A 28 6.10 1.39 4.43
N LYS A 29 5.70 2.67 4.63
CA LYS A 29 5.42 3.21 5.97
C LYS A 29 4.26 2.50 6.65
N THR A 30 3.19 2.18 5.91
CA THR A 30 2.05 1.44 6.44
C THR A 30 2.47 0.03 6.84
N LEU A 31 3.20 -0.69 5.98
CA LEU A 31 3.71 -2.02 6.33
C LEU A 31 4.54 -1.98 7.62
N ALA A 32 5.50 -1.05 7.74
CA ALA A 32 6.31 -0.91 8.94
C ALA A 32 5.43 -0.72 10.20
N ARG A 33 4.44 0.16 10.15
CA ARG A 33 3.52 0.41 11.28
C ARG A 33 2.69 -0.81 11.66
N LEU A 34 2.20 -1.56 10.66
CA LEU A 34 1.43 -2.79 10.86
C LEU A 34 2.27 -3.89 11.49
N HIS A 35 3.56 -3.99 11.13
CA HIS A 35 4.46 -4.93 11.78
C HIS A 35 4.74 -4.55 13.24
N GLU A 36 4.90 -3.26 13.51
CA GLU A 36 5.24 -2.75 14.85
C GLU A 36 4.08 -2.79 15.85
N SER A 37 2.83 -2.69 15.38
CA SER A 37 1.68 -2.54 16.29
C SER A 37 0.35 -3.02 15.69
N PRO A 38 -0.59 -3.49 16.54
CA PRO A 38 -1.96 -3.76 16.14
C PRO A 38 -2.64 -2.48 15.64
N THR A 39 -3.67 -2.64 14.83
CA THR A 39 -4.52 -1.53 14.39
C THR A 39 -5.81 -1.46 15.19
N GLU A 40 -6.58 -0.39 14.97
CA GLU A 40 -7.94 -0.25 15.52
C GLU A 40 -8.99 -1.09 14.75
N LEU A 41 -8.55 -1.97 13.85
CA LEU A 41 -9.45 -2.89 13.14
C LEU A 41 -9.94 -4.01 14.07
N PRO A 42 -11.07 -4.66 13.72
CA PRO A 42 -11.54 -5.83 14.45
C PRO A 42 -10.49 -6.93 14.57
N GLU A 43 -10.58 -7.73 15.63
CA GLU A 43 -9.68 -8.88 15.86
C GLU A 43 -9.71 -9.85 14.69
N ARG A 44 -10.88 -10.08 14.09
CA ARG A 44 -11.03 -10.94 12.91
C ARG A 44 -11.49 -10.16 11.69
N LEU A 45 -10.79 -10.36 10.59
CA LEU A 45 -11.18 -9.90 9.27
C LEU A 45 -11.46 -11.13 8.39
N SER A 46 -12.30 -10.97 7.37
CA SER A 46 -12.65 -12.09 6.48
C SER A 46 -12.78 -11.59 5.05
N LEU A 47 -12.16 -12.32 4.13
CA LEU A 47 -12.11 -12.00 2.71
C LEU A 47 -12.99 -12.96 1.92
N PHE A 48 -13.98 -12.44 1.22
CA PHE A 48 -14.93 -13.26 0.45
C PHE A 48 -14.83 -12.98 -1.04
N GLY A 49 -14.81 -14.04 -1.85
CA GLY A 49 -14.98 -13.93 -3.31
C GLY A 49 -13.84 -13.29 -4.10
N HIS A 50 -12.67 -13.04 -3.49
CA HIS A 50 -11.50 -12.53 -4.20
C HIS A 50 -10.92 -13.62 -5.11
N THR A 51 -10.88 -13.35 -6.41
CA THR A 51 -10.24 -14.24 -7.41
C THR A 51 -8.85 -13.75 -7.82
N ARG A 52 -8.51 -12.49 -7.49
CA ARG A 52 -7.20 -11.86 -7.69
C ARG A 52 -6.99 -10.78 -6.64
N LEU A 53 -5.75 -10.61 -6.18
CA LEU A 53 -5.34 -9.51 -5.30
C LEU A 53 -4.03 -8.91 -5.84
N PRO A 54 -3.88 -7.57 -5.86
CA PRO A 54 -2.60 -6.92 -6.09
C PRO A 54 -1.57 -7.34 -5.04
N VAL A 55 -0.30 -7.42 -5.42
CA VAL A 55 0.79 -7.78 -4.50
C VAL A 55 0.85 -6.85 -3.28
N THR A 56 0.58 -5.56 -3.48
CA THR A 56 0.55 -4.58 -2.38
C THR A 56 -0.57 -4.86 -1.38
N GLU A 57 -1.70 -5.42 -1.80
CA GLU A 57 -2.77 -5.79 -0.87
C GLU A 57 -2.43 -7.08 -0.12
N ILE A 58 -1.81 -8.05 -0.80
CA ILE A 58 -1.29 -9.28 -0.17
C ILE A 58 -0.28 -8.91 0.92
N GLU A 59 0.64 -7.98 0.66
CA GLU A 59 1.61 -7.50 1.64
C GLU A 59 0.94 -6.84 2.87
N LEU A 60 -0.15 -6.08 2.66
CA LEU A 60 -0.90 -5.49 3.78
C LEU A 60 -1.61 -6.55 4.60
N LEU A 61 -2.19 -7.56 3.96
CA LEU A 61 -2.83 -8.67 4.65
C LEU A 61 -1.81 -9.48 5.46
N ASP A 62 -0.66 -9.79 4.88
CA ASP A 62 0.42 -10.47 5.59
C ASP A 62 0.85 -9.69 6.84
N ALA A 63 1.05 -8.37 6.71
CA ALA A 63 1.39 -7.51 7.85
C ALA A 63 0.27 -7.43 8.90
N LEU A 64 -1.00 -7.37 8.49
CA LEU A 64 -2.15 -7.37 9.40
C LEU A 64 -2.26 -8.68 10.19
N SER A 65 -1.90 -9.81 9.58
CA SER A 65 -1.98 -11.15 10.18
C SER A 65 -1.14 -11.32 11.45
N LEU A 66 -0.15 -10.44 11.66
CA LEU A 66 0.69 -10.45 12.86
C LEU A 66 -0.08 -10.12 14.13
N HIS A 67 -1.17 -9.35 14.01
CA HIS A 67 -1.96 -8.87 15.15
C HIS A 67 -3.47 -9.10 15.01
N HIS A 68 -3.93 -9.62 13.87
CA HIS A 68 -5.34 -9.87 13.57
C HIS A 68 -5.50 -11.28 12.97
N GLU A 69 -6.65 -11.89 13.21
CA GLU A 69 -7.05 -13.13 12.55
C GLU A 69 -7.58 -12.83 11.15
N LEU A 70 -7.06 -13.55 10.14
CA LEU A 70 -7.46 -13.46 8.74
C LEU A 70 -8.08 -14.75 8.22
#